data_AF-A0A7S1GHX7-F1
#
_entry.id   AF-A0A7S1GHX7-F1
#
_cell.length_a   1.000
_cell.length_b   1.000
_cell.length_c   1.000
_cell.angle_alpha   90.00
_cell.angle_beta   90.00
_cell.angle_gamma   90.00
#
_symmetry.space_group_name_H-M   'P 1'
#
loop_
_entity.id
_entity.type
_entity.pdbx_description
1 polymer ?
#
loop_
_entity_poly.entity_id
_entity_poly.type
_entity_poly.pdbx_seq_one_letter_code
_entity_poly.pdbx_strand_id
1 'polypeptide(L)'
;MLQTVQALDVSYPGNEPDITKNEIEENNSLLGGKFSKHYVSRGNRKHYFASLTNGKKFDFDPSLVYTFDFYEDKFDPSSFKLVLPFMSFDICKYLDSQPISMIGKVWDEDSELNGSYLFNFSVF
;
A
#
# COMPACT_ATOMS: atom_id res chain seq x y z
N MET A 1 -5.87 1.39 -11.84
CA MET A 1 -6.30 1.86 -10.50
C MET A 1 -5.03 2.05 -9.69
N LEU A 2 -4.74 3.26 -9.20
CA LEU A 2 -3.60 3.48 -8.32
C LEU A 2 -4.07 3.17 -6.90
N GLN A 3 -3.53 2.11 -6.31
CA GLN A 3 -3.89 1.72 -4.96
C GLN A 3 -2.82 2.18 -3.98
N THR A 4 -3.25 2.75 -2.86
CA THR A 4 -2.36 3.20 -1.79
C THR A 4 -2.42 2.23 -0.63
N VAL A 5 -1.30 2.05 0.05
CA VAL A 5 -1.15 1.22 1.26
C VAL A 5 -2.32 1.42 2.21
N GLN A 6 -3.15 0.39 2.41
CA GLN A 6 -4.33 0.42 3.28
C GLN A 6 -3.93 0.39 4.75
N ALA A 7 -3.07 -0.54 5.14
CA ALA A 7 -2.44 -0.59 6.46
C ALA A 7 -0.92 -0.63 6.32
N LEU A 8 -0.23 0.03 7.23
CA LEU A 8 1.22 0.01 7.35
C LEU A 8 1.59 -0.47 8.75
N ASP A 9 2.48 -1.46 8.82
CA ASP A 9 3.22 -1.78 10.04
C ASP A 9 4.71 -1.52 9.82
N VAL A 10 5.34 -0.82 10.78
CA VAL A 10 6.78 -0.61 10.84
C VAL A 10 7.28 -1.20 12.13
N SER A 11 8.13 -2.22 12.01
CA SER A 11 8.62 -3.03 13.13
C SER A 11 10.13 -3.26 13.05
N TYR A 12 10.73 -3.64 14.18
CA TYR A 12 12.09 -4.16 14.17
C TYR A 12 12.13 -5.57 13.55
N PRO A 13 13.26 -5.99 12.96
CA PRO A 13 13.43 -7.34 12.46
C PRO A 13 13.07 -8.41 13.51
N GLY A 14 12.21 -9.36 13.14
CA GLY A 14 11.70 -10.43 14.00
C GLY A 14 10.42 -10.08 14.79
N ASN A 15 9.94 -8.83 14.71
CA ASN A 15 8.68 -8.39 15.31
C ASN A 15 7.62 -8.02 14.26
N GLU A 16 7.80 -8.47 13.02
CA GLU A 16 6.86 -8.21 11.94
C GLU A 16 5.48 -8.81 12.26
N PRO A 17 4.39 -8.19 11.78
CA PRO A 17 3.07 -8.78 11.90
C PRO A 17 3.01 -10.09 11.12
N ASP A 18 2.24 -11.05 11.65
CA ASP A 18 1.92 -12.28 10.95
C ASP A 18 1.02 -11.99 9.74
N ILE A 19 1.62 -11.96 8.55
CA ILE A 19 0.93 -11.66 7.28
C ILE A 19 -0.09 -12.72 6.85
N THR A 20 -0.19 -13.84 7.56
CA THR A 20 -1.19 -14.88 7.29
C THR A 20 -2.53 -14.60 7.97
N LYS A 21 -2.59 -13.61 8.86
CA LYS A 21 -3.84 -13.15 9.49
C LYS A 21 -4.64 -12.27 8.53
N ASN A 22 -5.97 -12.25 8.73
CA ASN A 22 -6.90 -11.57 7.84
C ASN A 22 -6.76 -10.03 7.82
N GLU A 23 -6.14 -9.42 8.83
CA GLU A 23 -5.97 -7.97 8.88
C GLU A 23 -4.65 -7.60 9.56
N ILE A 24 -3.87 -6.75 8.88
CA ILE A 24 -2.68 -6.12 9.45
C ILE A 24 -3.10 -4.84 10.18
N GLU A 25 -2.79 -4.75 11.47
CA GLU A 25 -3.03 -3.53 12.25
C GLU A 25 -2.06 -2.42 11.83
N GLU A 26 -2.55 -1.18 11.86
CA GLU A 26 -1.72 -0.02 11.53
C GLU A 26 -0.77 0.29 12.69
N ASN A 27 0.53 0.26 12.43
CA ASN A 27 1.57 0.64 13.37
C ASN A 27 2.62 1.49 12.64
N ASN A 28 2.55 2.79 12.86
CA ASN A 28 3.45 3.77 12.26
C ASN A 28 4.38 4.43 13.27
N SER A 29 4.43 3.93 14.51
CA SER A 29 5.15 4.55 15.62
C SER A 29 6.65 4.74 15.35
N LEU A 30 7.26 3.80 14.63
CA LEU A 30 8.68 3.82 14.26
C LEU A 30 9.01 4.72 13.06
N LEU A 31 8.03 5.34 12.39
CA LEU A 31 8.31 6.36 11.37
C LEU A 31 8.92 7.64 11.98
N GLY A 32 8.81 7.83 13.29
CA GLY A 32 9.33 9.01 13.96
C GLY A 32 8.45 10.26 13.79
N GLY A 33 8.99 11.42 14.14
CA GLY A 33 8.33 12.73 13.96
C GLY A 33 6.96 12.82 14.64
N LYS A 34 5.90 12.94 13.83
CA LYS A 34 4.51 12.98 14.32
C LYS A 34 4.03 11.63 14.82
N PHE A 35 4.50 10.54 14.22
CA PHE A 35 4.00 9.19 14.48
C PHE A 35 4.56 8.58 15.77
N SER A 36 5.72 9.04 16.25
CA SER A 36 6.28 8.57 17.53
C SER A 36 5.59 9.14 18.76
N LYS A 37 4.79 10.21 18.62
CA LYS A 37 4.17 10.91 19.76
C LYS A 37 2.79 10.36 20.13
N HIS A 38 2.06 9.86 19.15
CA HIS A 38 0.70 9.36 19.32
C HIS A 38 0.34 8.45 18.15
N TYR A 39 -0.58 7.53 18.41
CA TYR A 39 -1.18 6.69 17.37
C TYR A 39 -1.81 7.55 16.26
N VAL A 40 -1.45 7.27 15.01
CA VAL A 40 -2.03 7.90 13.82
C VAL A 40 -2.80 6.84 13.04
N SER A 41 -4.10 7.06 12.82
CA SER A 41 -4.92 6.12 12.04
C SER A 41 -4.52 6.06 10.58
N ARG A 42 -4.86 4.95 9.90
CA ARG A 42 -4.67 4.72 8.45
C ARG A 42 -5.07 5.94 7.61
N GLY A 43 -6.28 6.46 7.83
CA GLY A 43 -6.80 7.62 7.09
C GLY A 43 -6.00 8.90 7.35
N ASN A 44 -5.61 9.15 8.60
CA ASN A 44 -4.80 10.31 8.96
C ASN A 44 -3.37 10.22 8.43
N ARG A 45 -2.77 9.01 8.41
CA ARG A 45 -1.45 8.77 7.79
C ARG A 45 -1.52 9.09 6.29
N LYS A 46 -2.50 8.54 5.58
CA LYS A 46 -2.71 8.80 4.15
C LYS A 46 -2.88 10.29 3.86
N HIS A 47 -3.73 10.97 4.64
CA HIS A 47 -3.93 12.41 4.48
C HIS A 47 -2.65 13.22 4.76
N TYR A 48 -1.88 12.84 5.77
CA TYR A 48 -0.64 13.51 6.12
C TYR A 48 0.42 13.41 5.01
N PHE A 49 0.60 12.21 4.45
CA PHE A 49 1.56 11.94 3.37
C PHE A 49 1.07 12.35 1.97
N ALA A 50 -0.19 12.75 1.80
CA ALA A 50 -0.66 13.36 0.56
C ALA A 50 0.04 14.70 0.25
N SER A 51 0.69 15.32 1.24
CA SER A 51 1.52 16.51 1.05
C SER A 51 2.99 16.13 0.83
N LEU A 52 3.54 16.51 -0.32
CA LEU A 52 4.96 16.32 -0.64
C LEU A 52 5.87 16.93 0.44
N THR A 53 5.52 18.12 0.94
CA THR A 53 6.27 18.81 2.02
C THR A 53 6.31 18.00 3.31
N ASN A 54 5.28 17.21 3.60
CA ASN A 54 5.30 16.32 4.75
C ASN A 54 6.08 15.03 4.46
N GLY A 55 5.93 14.47 3.25
CA GLY A 55 6.68 13.29 2.82
C GLY A 55 8.19 13.49 2.88
N LYS A 56 8.70 14.65 2.42
CA LYS A 56 10.12 15.01 2.44
C LYS A 56 10.76 15.10 3.85
N LYS A 57 9.98 14.94 4.92
CA LYS A 57 10.49 14.94 6.31
C LYS A 57 10.81 13.52 6.82
N PHE A 58 10.55 12.50 6.01
CA PHE A 58 10.65 11.11 6.40
C PHE A 58 11.47 10.36 5.36
N ASP A 59 12.38 9.54 5.86
CA ASP A 59 13.17 8.60 5.08
C ASP A 59 12.90 7.19 5.57
N PHE A 60 13.20 6.19 4.74
CA PHE A 60 13.16 4.79 5.14
C PHE A 60 14.43 4.45 5.93
N ASP A 61 14.26 3.93 7.15
CA ASP A 61 15.37 3.42 7.96
C ASP A 61 15.65 1.96 7.57
N PRO A 62 16.84 1.65 7.01
CA PRO A 62 17.17 0.30 6.56
C PRO A 62 17.30 -0.73 7.69
N SER A 63 17.30 -0.29 8.96
CA SER A 63 17.28 -1.16 10.13
C SER A 63 15.88 -1.64 10.53
N LEU A 64 14.84 -1.11 9.88
CA LEU A 64 13.44 -1.44 10.14
C LEU A 64 12.83 -2.30 9.02
N VAL A 65 11.76 -2.99 9.37
CA VAL A 65 10.95 -3.78 8.43
C VAL A 65 9.61 -3.09 8.22
N TYR A 66 9.26 -2.90 6.95
CA TYR A 66 8.03 -2.22 6.53
C TYR A 66 7.09 -3.23 5.89
N THR A 67 5.95 -3.47 6.53
CA THR A 67 4.89 -4.34 6.01
C THR A 67 3.77 -3.47 5.46
N PHE A 68 3.50 -3.62 4.16
CA PHE A 68 2.46 -2.87 3.45
C PHE A 68 1.30 -3.79 3.11
N ASP A 69 0.13 -3.49 3.66
CA ASP A 69 -1.12 -4.14 3.27
C ASP A 69 -1.81 -3.34 2.17
N PHE A 70 -2.11 -3.99 1.06
CA PHE A 70 -2.84 -3.43 -0.07
C PHE A 70 -4.21 -4.09 -0.26
N TYR A 71 -4.66 -4.95 0.66
CA TYR A 71 -5.93 -5.64 0.52
C TYR A 71 -7.09 -4.64 0.44
N GLU A 72 -7.96 -4.84 -0.54
CA GLU A 72 -9.18 -4.06 -0.72
C GLU A 72 -10.31 -4.98 -1.15
N ASP A 73 -11.37 -4.98 -0.35
CA ASP A 73 -12.59 -5.76 -0.50
C ASP A 73 -13.37 -5.46 -1.79
N LYS A 74 -13.05 -4.34 -2.44
CA LYS A 74 -13.69 -3.93 -3.69
C LYS A 74 -13.30 -4.81 -4.87
N PHE A 75 -12.18 -5.51 -4.84
CA PHE A 75 -11.80 -6.42 -5.92
C PHE A 75 -11.88 -7.85 -5.45
N ASP A 76 -12.74 -8.65 -6.07
CA ASP A 76 -12.81 -10.09 -5.87
C ASP A 76 -12.02 -10.79 -6.99
N PRO A 77 -10.81 -11.32 -6.71
CA PRO A 77 -9.99 -12.00 -7.71
C PRO A 77 -10.62 -13.30 -8.22
N SER A 78 -11.47 -13.95 -7.41
CA SER A 78 -12.09 -15.23 -7.80
C SER A 78 -13.17 -15.07 -8.86
N SER A 79 -13.84 -13.91 -8.86
CA SER A 79 -14.90 -13.58 -9.82
C SER A 79 -14.53 -12.46 -10.79
N PHE A 80 -13.32 -11.89 -10.67
CA PHE A 80 -12.85 -10.73 -11.42
C PHE A 80 -13.85 -9.57 -11.40
N LYS A 81 -14.52 -9.37 -10.27
CA LYS A 81 -15.51 -8.30 -10.09
C LYS A 81 -14.93 -7.16 -9.27
N LEU A 82 -15.16 -5.94 -9.76
CA LEU A 82 -15.02 -4.74 -8.96
C LEU A 82 -16.38 -4.43 -8.32
N VAL A 83 -16.47 -4.58 -7.00
CA VAL A 83 -17.64 -4.26 -6.18
C VAL A 83 -17.46 -2.87 -5.60
N LEU A 84 -18.31 -1.94 -6.00
CA LEU A 84 -18.43 -0.61 -5.41
C LEU A 84 -19.78 -0.51 -4.70
N PRO A 85 -19.98 0.47 -3.80
CA PRO A 85 -21.30 0.72 -3.24
C PRO A 85 -22.35 0.88 -4.35
N PHE A 86 -23.38 0.02 -4.34
CA PHE A 86 -24.51 -0.01 -5.28
C PHE A 86 -24.22 -0.49 -6.72
N MET A 87 -23.00 -0.89 -7.06
CA MET A 87 -22.67 -1.33 -8.42
C MET A 87 -21.56 -2.39 -8.43
N SER A 88 -21.65 -3.34 -9.37
CA SER A 88 -20.59 -4.33 -9.59
C SER A 88 -20.23 -4.35 -11.08
N PHE A 89 -18.93 -4.32 -11.37
CA PHE A 89 -18.39 -4.38 -12.71
C PHE A 89 -17.65 -5.70 -12.89
N ASP A 90 -18.02 -6.45 -13.91
CA ASP A 90 -17.23 -7.57 -14.40
C ASP A 90 -16.03 -7.00 -15.18
N ILE A 91 -14.85 -7.08 -14.59
CA ILE A 91 -13.64 -6.46 -15.15
C ILE A 91 -13.16 -7.26 -16.38
N CYS A 92 -13.45 -8.55 -16.47
CA CYS A 92 -13.09 -9.38 -17.63
C CYS A 92 -13.69 -8.85 -18.93
N LYS A 93 -14.90 -8.29 -18.88
CA LYS A 93 -15.58 -7.67 -20.05
C LYS A 93 -14.83 -6.46 -20.61
N TYR A 94 -14.03 -5.79 -19.79
CA TYR A 94 -13.27 -4.60 -20.18
C TYR A 94 -11.80 -4.92 -20.46
N LEU A 95 -11.29 -6.05 -19.96
CA LEU A 95 -9.91 -6.48 -20.16
C LEU A 95 -9.70 -7.32 -21.42
N ASP A 96 -10.76 -7.78 -22.09
CA ASP A 96 -10.66 -8.63 -23.29
C ASP A 96 -9.76 -9.86 -23.07
N SER A 97 -9.94 -10.52 -21.92
CA SER A 97 -9.12 -11.66 -21.47
C SER A 97 -7.63 -11.36 -21.26
N GLN A 98 -7.23 -10.09 -21.16
CA GLN A 98 -5.88 -9.73 -20.75
C GLN A 98 -5.69 -9.91 -19.24
N PRO A 99 -4.53 -10.44 -18.82
CA PRO A 99 -4.23 -10.61 -17.40
C PRO A 99 -4.12 -9.26 -16.70
N ILE A 100 -4.54 -9.20 -15.44
CA ILE A 100 -4.37 -8.01 -14.61
C ILE A 100 -2.90 -7.93 -14.19
N SER A 101 -2.23 -6.85 -14.54
CA SER A 101 -0.86 -6.58 -14.10
C SER A 101 -0.87 -5.78 -12.80
N MET A 102 -0.19 -6.31 -11.78
CA MET A 102 0.07 -5.65 -10.51
C MET A 102 1.51 -5.15 -10.51
N ILE A 103 1.66 -3.83 -10.38
CA ILE A 103 2.93 -3.12 -10.53
C ILE A 103 3.18 -2.23 -9.32
N GLY A 104 4.34 -2.40 -8.68
CA GLY A 104 4.87 -1.44 -7.71
C GLY A 104 5.96 -0.59 -8.35
N LYS A 105 5.83 0.74 -8.30
CA LYS A 105 6.86 1.69 -8.77
C LYS A 105 7.28 2.64 -7.66
N VAL A 106 8.56 3.00 -7.65
CA VAL A 106 9.05 4.14 -6.86
C VAL A 106 8.55 5.42 -7.52
N TRP A 107 7.91 6.30 -6.74
CA TRP A 107 7.58 7.64 -7.16
C TRP A 107 8.28 8.64 -6.26
N ASP A 108 9.40 9.16 -6.74
CA ASP A 108 10.21 10.15 -6.04
C ASP A 108 10.90 11.03 -7.08
N GLU A 109 10.41 12.26 -7.25
CA GLU A 109 10.87 13.19 -8.28
C GLU A 109 12.37 13.53 -8.17
N ASP A 110 12.95 13.40 -6.97
CA ASP A 110 14.33 13.78 -6.68
C ASP A 110 15.29 12.56 -6.68
N SER A 111 14.78 11.35 -6.92
CA SER A 111 15.57 10.10 -6.90
C SER A 111 15.94 9.62 -8.31
N GLU A 112 17.16 9.13 -8.47
CA GLU A 112 17.57 8.41 -9.70
C GLU A 112 16.75 7.13 -9.92
N LEU A 113 16.10 6.61 -8.87
CA LEU A 113 15.24 5.43 -8.94
C LEU A 113 13.79 5.76 -9.33
N ASN A 114 13.45 7.03 -9.60
CA ASN A 114 12.09 7.42 -9.97
C ASN A 114 11.56 6.60 -11.14
N GLY A 115 10.39 6.00 -10.99
CA GLY A 115 9.77 5.14 -11.99
C GLY A 115 10.33 3.71 -12.06
N SER A 116 11.35 3.37 -11.26
CA SER A 116 11.87 2.01 -11.15
C SER A 116 10.83 1.05 -10.57
N TYR A 117 10.84 -0.18 -11.07
CA TYR A 117 9.93 -1.24 -10.63
C TYR A 117 10.44 -1.88 -9.34
N LEU A 118 9.57 -1.92 -8.32
CA LEU A 118 9.78 -2.74 -7.12
C LEU A 118 9.34 -4.19 -7.38
N PHE A 119 8.22 -4.36 -8.07
CA PHE A 119 7.72 -5.65 -8.52
C PHE A 119 6.78 -5.46 -9.72
N ASN A 120 6.65 -6.52 -10.52
CA ASN A 120 5.66 -6.63 -11.59
C ASN A 120 5.26 -8.09 -11.74
N PHE A 121 3.99 -8.41 -11.52
CA PHE A 121 3.44 -9.74 -11.77
C PHE A 121 2.04 -9.65 -12.36
N SER A 122 1.63 -10.73 -13.02
CA SER A 122 0.35 -10.84 -13.71
C SER A 122 -0.51 -11.91 -13.04
N VAL A 123 -1.78 -11.62 -12.86
CA VAL A 123 -2.79 -12.57 -12.37
C VAL A 123 -3.67 -12.99 -13.54
N PHE A 124 -3.79 -14.31 -13.73
CA PHE A 124 -4.58 -14.96 -14.78
C PHE A 124 -5.86 -15.54 -14.21
#